data_AF-A0A8J5FWM0-F1
#
_entry.id   AF-A0A8J5FWM0-F1
#
_cell.length_a   1.000
_cell.length_b   1.000
_cell.length_c   1.000
_cell.angle_alpha   90.00
_cell.angle_beta   90.00
_cell.angle_gamma   90.00
#
_symmetry.space_group_name_H-M   'P 1'
#
loop_
_entity.id
_entity.type
_entity.pdbx_description
1 polymer ?
#
loop_
_entity_poly.entity_id
_entity_poly.type
_entity_poly.pdbx_seq_one_letter_code
_entity_poly.pdbx_strand_id
1 'polypeptide(L)'
;MAPKSLDYESLNENVKKVAYAVRGELYLRASELQKEGKKVVALCQSPFLLDDPNVGLLFPADVIARAKHYLSLTSGGLGAYSDSRGLPGIRKEFAEFIEKSMLELDFFISSSNS
;
A
#
# COMPACT_ATOMS: atom_id res chain seq x y z
N MET A 1 -29.02 23.58 30.78
CA MET A 1 -27.93 22.81 31.42
C MET A 1 -27.06 22.28 30.30
N ALA A 2 -25.81 22.72 30.18
CA ALA A 2 -24.94 22.25 29.10
C ALA A 2 -24.76 20.72 29.22
N PRO A 3 -24.80 19.97 28.12
CA PRO A 3 -24.55 18.54 28.19
C PRO A 3 -23.17 18.32 28.81
N LYS A 4 -23.08 17.35 29.73
CA LYS A 4 -21.81 16.92 30.34
C LYS A 4 -20.81 16.63 29.21
N SER A 5 -19.55 16.97 29.48
CA SER A 5 -18.42 16.63 28.62
C SER A 5 -18.49 15.18 28.16
N LEU A 6 -17.97 14.89 26.97
CA LEU A 6 -17.97 13.56 26.40
C LEU A 6 -17.14 12.60 27.28
N ASP A 7 -17.82 11.92 28.20
CA ASP A 7 -17.24 10.98 29.14
C ASP A 7 -17.50 9.54 28.65
N TYR A 8 -16.62 8.61 29.01
CA TYR A 8 -16.70 7.21 28.58
C TYR A 8 -18.08 6.58 28.86
N GLU A 9 -18.67 6.87 30.01
CA GLU A 9 -20.03 6.45 30.40
C GLU A 9 -21.11 6.91 29.40
N SER A 10 -20.97 8.12 28.85
CA SER A 10 -21.91 8.74 27.91
C SER A 10 -21.77 8.26 26.46
N LEU A 11 -20.75 7.46 26.17
CA LEU A 11 -20.48 6.96 24.83
C LEU A 11 -21.49 5.87 24.46
N ASN A 12 -21.85 5.79 23.17
CA ASN A 12 -22.77 4.77 22.66
C ASN A 12 -22.21 3.35 22.90
N GLU A 13 -23.05 2.44 23.41
CA GLU A 13 -22.69 1.04 23.69
C GLU A 13 -22.14 0.30 22.46
N ASN A 14 -22.61 0.62 21.25
CA ASN A 14 -22.08 0.05 20.01
C ASN A 14 -20.65 0.53 19.69
N VAL A 15 -20.29 1.74 20.16
CA VAL A 15 -18.92 2.28 20.04
C VAL A 15 -18.01 1.71 21.12
N LYS A 16 -18.55 1.41 22.32
CA LYS A 16 -17.81 0.69 23.37
C LYS A 16 -17.56 -0.78 23.02
N LYS A 17 -18.53 -1.42 22.37
CA LYS A 17 -18.47 -2.84 21.95
C LYS A 17 -17.75 -3.06 20.62
N VAL A 18 -17.45 -2.00 19.86
CA VAL A 18 -16.68 -2.17 18.61
C VAL A 18 -15.27 -2.62 19.00
N ALA A 19 -15.00 -3.92 18.83
CA ALA A 19 -13.65 -4.42 18.91
C ALA A 19 -12.83 -3.75 17.81
N TYR A 20 -11.69 -3.20 18.17
CA TYR A 20 -10.75 -2.50 17.30
C TYR A 20 -10.06 -3.49 16.33
N ALA A 21 -10.83 -4.21 15.51
CA ALA A 21 -10.33 -5.11 14.46
C ALA A 21 -9.69 -4.35 13.29
N VAL A 22 -9.82 -3.01 13.30
CA VAL A 22 -9.29 -2.10 12.28
C VAL A 22 -7.75 -2.10 12.23
N ARG A 23 -7.07 -2.57 13.29
CA ARG A 23 -5.60 -2.71 13.33
C ARG A 23 -5.09 -4.11 13.73
N GLY A 24 -5.74 -5.16 13.23
CA GLY A 24 -5.28 -6.54 13.40
C GLY A 24 -4.02 -6.88 12.58
N GLU A 25 -3.65 -8.16 12.53
CA GLU A 25 -2.47 -8.67 11.80
C GLU A 25 -2.49 -8.27 10.31
N LEU A 26 -3.67 -8.26 9.69
CA LEU A 26 -3.85 -7.80 8.31
C LEU A 26 -3.42 -6.33 8.12
N TYR A 27 -3.75 -5.47 9.09
CA TYR A 27 -3.36 -4.07 9.06
C TYR A 27 -1.87 -3.88 9.26
N LEU A 28 -1.25 -4.67 10.13
CA LEU A 28 0.20 -4.64 10.35
C LEU A 28 0.94 -5.05 9.08
N ARG A 29 0.51 -6.14 8.44
CA ARG A 29 1.09 -6.59 7.16
C ARG A 29 0.91 -5.55 6.05
N ALA A 30 -0.26 -4.93 5.95
CA ALA A 30 -0.49 -3.82 5.02
C ALA A 30 0.43 -2.62 5.32
N SER A 31 0.69 -2.32 6.59
CA SER A 31 1.62 -1.26 7.00
C SER A 31 3.07 -1.56 6.59
N GLU A 32 3.50 -2.82 6.66
CA GLU A 32 4.82 -3.26 6.18
C GLU A 32 4.94 -3.08 4.66
N LEU A 33 3.98 -3.60 3.90
CA LEU A 33 3.93 -3.42 2.45
C LEU A 33 3.91 -1.94 2.05
N GLN A 34 3.21 -1.11 2.81
CA GLN A 34 3.21 0.34 2.62
C GLN A 34 4.59 0.96 2.85
N LYS A 35 5.32 0.53 3.89
CA LYS A 35 6.70 1.02 4.16
C LYS A 35 7.66 0.66 3.04
N GLU A 36 7.54 -0.54 2.48
CA GLU A 36 8.34 -0.98 1.31
C GLU A 36 8.03 -0.10 0.08
N GLY A 37 6.75 0.19 -0.17
CA GLY A 37 6.31 1.04 -1.27
C GLY A 37 6.84 2.48 -1.19
N LYS A 38 7.06 3.03 0.01
CA LYS A 38 7.55 4.41 0.20
C LYS A 38 8.88 4.68 -0.50
N LYS A 39 9.79 3.70 -0.54
CA LYS A 39 11.11 3.87 -1.16
C LYS A 39 11.00 4.03 -2.68
N VAL A 40 10.11 3.24 -3.30
CA VAL A 40 9.84 3.32 -4.74
C VAL A 40 9.18 4.65 -5.08
N VAL A 41 8.19 5.08 -4.29
CA VAL A 41 7.50 6.36 -4.49
C VAL A 41 8.47 7.53 -4.38
N ALA A 42 9.41 7.50 -3.43
CA ALA A 42 10.42 8.54 -3.28
C ALA A 42 11.29 8.69 -4.54
N LEU A 43 11.73 7.59 -5.15
CA LEU A 43 12.49 7.61 -6.41
C LEU A 43 11.64 8.10 -7.59
N CYS A 44 10.37 7.72 -7.66
CA CYS A 44 9.47 8.21 -8.71
C CYS A 44 9.17 9.72 -8.56
N GLN A 45 9.17 10.26 -7.34
CA GLN A 45 9.00 11.70 -7.07
C GLN A 45 10.26 12.50 -7.38
N SER A 46 11.44 11.89 -7.26
CA SER A 46 12.74 12.51 -7.51
C SER A 46 13.55 11.69 -8.53
N PRO A 47 13.19 11.73 -9.84
CA PRO A 47 13.85 10.93 -10.86
C PRO A 47 15.35 11.19 -11.00
N PHE A 48 15.81 12.39 -10.64
CA PHE A 48 17.23 12.79 -10.68
C PHE A 48 18.13 11.93 -9.78
N LEU A 49 17.57 11.29 -8.73
CA LEU A 49 18.33 10.34 -7.91
C LEU A 49 18.74 9.09 -8.70
N LEU A 50 18.04 8.74 -9.77
CA LEU A 50 18.33 7.56 -10.59
C LEU A 50 19.57 7.74 -11.49
N ASP A 51 19.99 8.99 -11.70
CA ASP A 51 21.17 9.34 -12.50
C ASP A 51 22.45 9.37 -11.66
N ASP A 52 22.34 9.36 -10.33
CA ASP A 52 23.50 9.34 -9.43
C ASP A 52 24.16 7.94 -9.43
N PRO A 53 25.48 7.83 -9.69
CA PRO A 53 26.18 6.54 -9.67
C PRO A 53 26.15 5.84 -8.30
N ASN A 54 25.88 6.57 -7.21
CA ASN A 54 25.79 6.05 -5.85
C ASN A 54 24.36 5.64 -5.44
N VAL A 55 23.37 5.73 -6.33
CA VAL A 55 21.97 5.40 -6.01
C VAL A 55 21.82 3.97 -5.47
N GLY A 56 22.65 3.03 -5.96
CA GLY A 56 22.68 1.64 -5.50
C GLY A 56 23.20 1.43 -4.06
N LEU A 57 23.83 2.45 -3.47
CA LEU A 57 24.21 2.44 -2.05
C LEU A 57 23.06 2.89 -1.16
N LEU A 58 22.14 3.70 -1.68
CA LEU A 58 21.01 4.28 -0.95
C LEU A 58 19.73 3.44 -1.07
N PHE A 59 19.53 2.82 -2.23
CA PHE A 59 18.35 2.03 -2.54
C PHE A 59 18.72 0.66 -3.08
N PRO A 60 17.98 -0.39 -2.71
CA PRO A 60 18.21 -1.71 -3.25
C PRO A 60 17.83 -1.77 -4.75
N ALA A 61 18.46 -2.68 -5.49
CA ALA A 61 18.36 -2.75 -6.95
C ALA A 61 16.93 -3.02 -7.46
N ASP A 62 16.14 -3.79 -6.69
CA ASP A 62 14.73 -4.06 -6.95
C ASP A 62 13.87 -2.79 -6.92
N VAL A 63 14.09 -1.92 -5.94
CA VAL A 63 13.40 -0.64 -5.78
C VAL A 63 13.74 0.31 -6.92
N ILE A 64 15.01 0.35 -7.34
CA ILE A 64 15.47 1.14 -8.48
C ILE A 64 14.82 0.65 -9.78
N ALA A 65 14.80 -0.67 -10.01
CA ALA A 65 14.20 -1.26 -11.19
C ALA A 65 12.68 -0.98 -11.26
N ARG A 66 11.96 -1.13 -10.13
CA ARG A 66 10.53 -0.79 -10.06
C ARG A 66 10.26 0.68 -10.30
N ALA A 67 11.06 1.58 -9.74
CA ALA A 67 10.91 3.01 -9.96
C ALA A 67 11.10 3.39 -11.44
N LYS A 68 12.14 2.84 -12.09
CA LYS A 68 12.36 3.01 -13.54
C LYS A 68 11.20 2.47 -14.37
N HIS A 69 10.66 1.30 -13.99
CA HIS A 69 9.48 0.74 -14.66
C HIS A 69 8.26 1.65 -14.56
N TYR A 70 7.91 2.13 -13.37
CA TYR A 70 6.76 3.02 -13.20
C TYR A 70 6.92 4.36 -13.91
N LEU A 71 8.14 4.94 -13.89
CA LEU A 71 8.42 6.16 -14.64
C LEU A 71 8.24 5.96 -16.15
N SER A 72 8.60 4.78 -16.69
CA SER A 72 8.39 4.47 -18.11
C SER A 72 6.91 4.36 -18.51
N LEU A 73 6.02 4.06 -17.55
CA LEU A 73 4.58 3.98 -17.77
C LEU A 73 3.88 5.34 -17.70
N THR A 74 4.55 6.37 -17.15
CA THR A 74 4.00 7.72 -17.02
C THR A 74 4.50 8.63 -18.14
N SER A 75 3.61 9.16 -18.97
CA SER A 75 3.95 10.05 -20.09
C SER A 75 4.26 11.51 -19.68
N GLY A 76 4.14 11.85 -18.40
CA GLY A 76 4.38 13.22 -17.89
C GLY A 76 4.80 13.30 -16.43
N GLY A 77 5.33 12.20 -15.88
CA GLY A 77 5.68 12.09 -14.46
C GLY A 77 4.46 11.86 -13.54
N LEU A 78 4.72 11.78 -12.23
CA LEU A 78 3.72 11.40 -11.22
C LEU A 78 2.57 12.42 -11.02
N GLY A 79 2.73 13.65 -11.51
CA GLY A 79 1.73 14.71 -11.39
C GLY A 79 0.85 14.91 -12.63
N ALA A 80 1.17 14.24 -13.74
CA ALA A 80 0.35 14.31 -14.94
C ALA A 80 -0.91 13.46 -14.77
N TYR A 81 -2.05 13.97 -15.25
CA TYR A 81 -3.28 13.19 -15.27
C TYR A 81 -3.08 11.92 -16.09
N SER A 82 -3.39 10.78 -15.46
CA SER A 82 -3.53 9.50 -16.17
C SER A 82 -4.93 9.37 -16.77
N ASP A 83 -5.14 8.32 -17.57
CA ASP A 83 -6.49 7.85 -17.94
C ASP A 83 -7.40 7.80 -16.69
N SER A 84 -8.69 8.07 -16.85
CA SER A 84 -9.65 8.10 -15.74
C SER A 84 -9.72 6.78 -14.97
N ARG A 85 -9.34 5.67 -15.61
CA ARG A 85 -9.24 4.34 -15.01
C ARG A 85 -7.85 4.04 -14.44
N GLY A 86 -6.90 4.96 -14.50
CA GLY A 86 -5.50 4.78 -14.10
C GLY A 86 -4.59 4.17 -15.18
N LEU A 87 -3.31 3.98 -14.84
CA LEU A 87 -2.29 3.44 -15.74
C LEU A 87 -2.53 1.93 -16.01
N PRO A 88 -2.65 1.50 -17.28
CA PRO A 88 -2.94 0.12 -17.63
C PRO A 88 -1.92 -0.90 -17.06
N GLY A 89 -0.63 -0.54 -17.06
CA GLY A 89 0.43 -1.40 -16.51
C GLY A 89 0.26 -1.66 -15.01
N ILE A 90 -0.04 -0.61 -14.24
CA ILE A 90 -0.29 -0.73 -12.78
C ILE A 90 -1.56 -1.53 -12.51
N ARG A 91 -2.62 -1.35 -13.31
CA ARG A 91 -3.84 -2.15 -13.15
C ARG A 91 -3.59 -3.64 -13.35
N LYS A 92 -2.75 -4.00 -14.31
CA LYS A 92 -2.41 -5.39 -14.59
C LYS A 92 -1.62 -6.01 -13.43
N GLU A 93 -0.59 -5.33 -12.93
CA GLU A 93 0.16 -5.77 -11.75
C GLU A 93 -0.75 -5.96 -10.52
N PHE A 94 -1.71 -5.04 -10.33
CA PHE A 94 -2.65 -5.14 -9.21
C PHE A 94 -3.59 -6.36 -9.35
N ALA A 95 -4.08 -6.64 -10.56
CA ALA A 95 -4.89 -7.82 -10.83
C ALA A 95 -4.10 -9.12 -10.57
N GLU A 96 -2.87 -9.21 -11.07
CA GLU A 96 -1.98 -10.36 -10.83
C GLU A 96 -1.66 -10.53 -9.34
N PHE A 97 -1.47 -9.44 -8.60
CA PHE A 97 -1.26 -9.48 -7.15
C PHE A 97 -2.49 -10.03 -6.40
N ILE A 98 -3.70 -9.56 -6.74
CA ILE A 98 -4.94 -10.04 -6.11
C ILE A 98 -5.14 -11.52 -6.42
N GLU A 99 -4.97 -11.93 -7.66
CA GLU A 99 -5.13 -13.32 -8.08
C GLU A 99 -4.17 -14.24 -7.31
N LYS A 100 -2.90 -13.86 -7.20
CA LYS A 100 -1.91 -14.61 -6.41
C LYS A 100 -2.26 -14.66 -4.92
N SER A 101 -2.73 -13.55 -4.36
CA SER A 101 -3.08 -13.46 -2.93
C SER A 101 -4.32 -14.29 -2.60
N MET A 102 -5.30 -14.36 -3.51
CA MET A 102 -6.48 -15.22 -3.37
C MET A 102 -6.09 -16.70 -3.42
N LEU A 103 -5.20 -17.08 -4.35
CA LEU A 103 -4.70 -18.46 -4.45
C LEU A 103 -3.92 -18.91 -3.19
N GLU A 104 -3.12 -18.03 -2.58
CA GLU A 104 -2.45 -18.32 -1.30
C GLU A 104 -3.44 -18.46 -0.14
N LEU A 105 -4.48 -17.62 -0.10
CA LEU A 105 -5.54 -17.72 0.91
C LEU A 105 -6.34 -19.02 0.77
N ASP A 106 -6.70 -19.41 -0.47
CA ASP A 106 -7.40 -20.67 -0.73
C ASP A 106 -6.53 -21.88 -0.35
N PHE A 107 -5.22 -21.83 -0.64
CA PHE A 107 -4.28 -22.86 -0.20
C PHE A 107 -4.21 -22.93 1.34
N PHE A 108 -4.12 -21.78 2.02
CA PHE A 108 -4.07 -21.72 3.47
C PHE A 108 -5.36 -22.25 4.14
N ILE A 109 -6.53 -21.88 3.62
CA ILE A 109 -7.84 -22.37 4.09
C ILE A 109 -7.96 -23.88 3.85
N SER A 110 -7.51 -24.39 2.71
CA SER A 110 -7.51 -25.83 2.42
C SER A 110 -6.59 -26.61 3.36
N SER A 111 -5.45 -26.05 3.76
CA SER A 111 -4.46 -26.71 4.66
C SER A 111 -4.78 -26.62 6.15
N SER A 112 -5.69 -25.72 6.55
CA SER A 112 -6.12 -25.53 7.95
C SER A 112 -7.40 -26.31 8.30
N ASN A 113 -8.12 -26.80 7.30
CA ASN A 113 -9.29 -27.67 7.44
C ASN A 113 -8.95 -29.18 7.30
N SER A 114 -7.67 -29.55 7.24
CA SER A 114 -7.19 -30.93 7.20
C SER A 114 -6.53 -31.36 8.51
#